data_AF-A0A918D908-F1
#
_entry.id   AF-A0A918D908-F1
#
_cell.length_a   1.000
_cell.length_b   1.000
_cell.length_c   1.000
_cell.angle_alpha   90.00
_cell.angle_beta   90.00
_cell.angle_gamma   90.00
#
_symmetry.space_group_name_H-M   'P 1'
#
loop_
_entity.id
_entity.type
_entity.pdbx_description
1 polymer ?
#
loop_
_entity_poly.entity_id
_entity_poly.type
_entity_poly.pdbx_seq_one_letter_code
_entity_poly.pdbx_strand_id
1 'polypeptide(L)'
;MTALYNLVKSLKDRGVPIDGVGLQAHLILGQVPATLRQNIQRFADLGVDVAISELDIRMQLPSDSAKSTQQAADYKAVFDACVAVSRCYGVTVWGFTDSDSWIPDVFSGYGAATPYDENYAPKPAYYAIATSLGGTSTPPSTGGCAATYEVGSQWNTGFTGQVKIACSGAALSSWKVSWTYGASQRITQAWNATCTQSGAAVTCVNASYNGTVPDGGSVTFGFNASWSGSNPVPTVTLG
;
A
#
# COMPACT_ATOMS: atom_id res chain seq x y z
N MET A 1 25.04 5.60 17.42
CA MET A 1 25.87 6.54 16.63
C MET A 1 26.57 7.57 17.54
N THR A 2 27.68 7.19 18.18
CA THR A 2 28.27 7.99 19.28
C THR A 2 29.08 9.19 18.78
N ALA A 3 29.74 9.08 17.63
CA ALA A 3 30.60 10.15 17.10
C ALA A 3 29.82 11.44 16.77
N LEU A 4 28.73 11.36 15.99
CA LEU A 4 27.91 12.54 15.68
C LEU A 4 27.31 13.16 16.94
N TYR A 5 26.84 12.34 17.88
CA TYR A 5 26.32 12.83 19.16
C TYR A 5 27.37 13.64 19.92
N ASN A 6 28.60 13.13 20.03
CA ASN A 6 29.69 13.84 20.69
C ASN A 6 30.08 15.13 19.96
N LEU A 7 30.03 15.14 18.62
CA LEU A 7 30.25 16.35 17.82
C LEU A 7 29.19 17.41 18.11
N VAL A 8 27.91 17.06 18.03
CA VAL A 8 26.79 18.00 18.30
C VAL A 8 26.88 18.54 19.72
N LYS A 9 27.11 17.66 20.71
CA LYS A 9 27.33 18.06 22.09
C LYS A 9 28.48 19.07 22.21
N SER A 10 29.64 18.78 21.61
CA SER A 10 30.80 19.67 21.62
C SER A 10 30.55 21.01 20.92
N LEU A 11 29.72 21.05 19.87
CA LEU A 11 29.31 22.28 19.21
C LEU A 11 28.43 23.12 20.14
N LYS A 12 27.43 22.51 20.78
CA LYS A 12 26.57 23.16 21.77
C LYS A 12 27.35 23.68 22.97
N ASP A 13 28.26 22.87 23.53
CA ASP A 13 29.10 23.24 24.68
C ASP A 13 30.02 24.45 24.36
N ARG A 14 30.41 24.63 23.09
CA ARG A 14 31.22 25.76 22.61
C ARG A 14 30.39 26.97 22.15
N GLY A 15 29.07 26.93 22.27
CA GLY A 15 28.18 27.99 21.80
C GLY A 15 28.14 28.14 20.26
N VAL A 16 28.55 27.10 19.51
CA VAL A 16 28.46 27.11 18.05
C VAL A 16 27.00 26.91 17.63
N PRO A 17 26.44 27.75 16.75
CA PRO A 17 25.08 27.58 16.26
C PRO A 17 24.91 26.25 15.53
N ILE A 18 23.98 25.43 16.03
CA ILE A 18 23.51 24.21 15.39
C ILE A 18 22.08 23.98 15.89
N ASP A 19 21.15 23.95 14.93
CA ASP A 19 19.72 23.93 15.24
C ASP A 19 19.13 22.53 15.11
N GLY A 20 19.71 21.66 14.28
CA GLY A 20 19.18 20.32 14.09
C GLY A 20 20.16 19.30 13.51
N VAL A 21 19.71 18.04 13.54
CA VAL A 21 20.42 16.88 12.97
C VAL A 21 19.47 16.13 12.03
N GLY A 22 19.90 15.95 10.79
CA GLY A 22 19.25 15.05 9.84
C GLY A 22 19.79 13.62 9.97
N LEU A 23 18.91 12.65 10.10
CA LEU A 23 19.22 11.22 9.99
C LEU A 23 18.68 10.74 8.65
N GLN A 24 19.57 10.37 7.72
CA GLN A 24 19.15 9.90 6.40
C GLN A 24 18.16 8.74 6.49
N ALA A 25 18.50 7.72 7.28
CA ALA A 25 17.67 6.53 7.50
C ALA A 25 17.42 5.70 6.23
N HIS A 26 18.46 5.47 5.42
CA HIS A 26 18.48 4.40 4.42
C HIS A 26 18.58 3.03 5.12
N LEU A 27 17.44 2.36 5.27
CA LEU A 27 17.30 1.14 6.07
C LEU A 27 17.13 -0.10 5.17
N ILE A 28 17.29 -1.26 5.79
CA ILE A 28 17.04 -2.57 5.17
C ILE A 28 15.81 -3.15 5.86
N LEU A 29 14.97 -3.83 5.10
CA LEU A 29 13.83 -4.59 5.58
C LEU A 29 14.17 -5.43 6.82
N GLY A 30 13.40 -5.26 7.89
CA GLY A 30 13.54 -5.95 9.17
C GLY A 30 14.71 -5.45 10.04
N GLN A 31 15.39 -4.38 9.64
CA GLN A 31 16.60 -3.88 10.32
C GLN A 31 16.43 -2.45 10.88
N VAL A 32 15.19 -2.01 11.13
CA VAL A 32 14.95 -0.78 11.90
C VAL A 32 15.54 -0.96 13.31
N PRO A 33 16.49 -0.12 13.75
CA PRO A 33 17.08 -0.29 15.07
C PRO A 33 16.02 -0.11 16.17
N ALA A 34 15.89 -1.09 17.07
CA ALA A 34 14.99 -1.00 18.23
C ALA A 34 15.29 0.23 19.13
N THR A 35 16.51 0.78 19.03
CA THR A 35 16.96 1.96 19.75
C THR A 35 16.76 3.29 19.00
N LEU A 36 16.05 3.29 17.86
CA LEU A 36 15.91 4.49 17.01
C LEU A 36 15.31 5.67 17.79
N ARG A 37 14.22 5.44 18.52
CA ARG A 37 13.59 6.48 19.34
C ARG A 37 14.55 7.06 20.39
N GLN A 38 15.27 6.20 21.11
CA GLN A 38 16.26 6.63 22.11
C GLN A 38 17.38 7.44 21.46
N ASN A 39 17.76 7.08 20.23
CA ASN A 39 18.75 7.83 19.48
C ASN A 39 18.24 9.21 19.04
N ILE A 40 16.98 9.34 18.63
CA ILE A 40 16.34 10.64 18.34
C ILE A 40 16.25 11.48 19.62
N GLN A 41 15.75 10.88 20.71
CA GLN A 41 15.56 11.55 22.00
C GLN A 41 16.85 12.15 22.54
N ARG A 42 17.97 11.43 22.50
CA ARG A 42 19.23 11.97 23.03
C ARG A 42 19.73 13.20 22.26
N PHE A 43 19.44 13.33 20.96
CA PHE A 43 19.75 14.57 20.23
C PHE A 43 18.80 15.69 20.65
N ALA A 44 17.51 15.39 20.78
CA ALA A 44 16.53 16.34 21.33
C ALA A 44 16.93 16.87 22.72
N ASP A 45 17.50 16.01 23.57
CA ASP A 45 18.00 16.37 24.91
C ASP A 45 19.19 17.34 24.88
N LEU A 46 19.93 17.42 23.77
CA LEU A 46 20.95 18.44 23.54
C LEU A 46 20.37 19.80 23.09
N GLY A 47 19.04 19.89 22.96
CA GLY A 47 18.33 21.09 22.53
C GLY A 47 18.49 21.40 21.04
N VAL A 48 18.66 20.36 20.22
CA VAL A 48 18.60 20.45 18.74
C VAL A 48 17.37 19.71 18.24
N ASP A 49 16.84 20.14 17.11
CA ASP A 49 15.75 19.46 16.43
C ASP A 49 16.29 18.26 15.63
N VAL A 50 15.41 17.30 15.33
CA VAL A 50 15.77 16.10 14.57
C VAL A 50 14.83 15.96 13.38
N ALA A 51 15.37 15.60 12.23
CA ALA A 51 14.60 15.13 11.08
C ALA A 51 15.08 13.75 10.67
N ILE A 52 14.13 12.91 10.25
CA ILE A 52 14.46 11.80 9.35
C ILE A 52 14.39 12.37 7.93
N SER A 53 15.51 12.45 7.21
CA SER A 53 15.60 13.29 6.01
C SER A 53 15.51 12.53 4.68
N GLU A 54 15.82 11.24 4.65
CA GLU A 54 15.98 10.48 3.40
C GLU A 54 15.49 9.03 3.57
N LEU A 55 14.36 8.82 4.24
CA LEU A 55 13.88 7.48 4.59
C LEU A 55 13.57 6.66 3.34
N ASP A 56 14.23 5.52 3.22
CA ASP A 56 13.84 4.41 2.35
C ASP A 56 14.14 3.08 3.06
N ILE A 57 13.36 2.04 2.78
CA ILE A 57 13.51 0.73 3.43
C ILE A 57 13.59 -0.35 2.35
N ARG A 58 14.79 -0.57 1.81
CA ARG A 58 14.98 -1.50 0.71
C ARG A 58 14.77 -2.96 1.13
N MET A 59 14.24 -3.77 0.21
CA MET A 59 14.14 -5.21 0.36
C MET A 59 14.88 -5.93 -0.76
N GLN A 60 15.27 -7.17 -0.53
CA GLN A 60 15.82 -8.04 -1.58
C GLN A 60 14.68 -8.46 -2.51
N LEU A 61 14.85 -8.29 -3.82
CA LEU A 61 13.87 -8.65 -4.85
C LEU A 61 13.88 -10.18 -5.13
N PRO A 62 12.76 -10.75 -5.61
CA PRO A 62 11.47 -10.11 -5.84
C PRO A 62 10.77 -9.72 -4.52
N SER A 63 9.93 -8.69 -4.57
CA SER A 63 9.01 -8.36 -3.47
C SER A 63 7.96 -9.47 -3.30
N ASP A 64 7.40 -9.57 -2.11
CA ASP A 64 6.30 -10.49 -1.79
C ASP A 64 5.44 -9.92 -0.64
N SER A 65 4.37 -10.63 -0.33
CA SER A 65 3.41 -10.28 0.74
C SER A 65 4.04 -10.11 2.12
N ALA A 66 4.95 -11.00 2.49
CA ALA A 66 5.58 -11.03 3.80
C ALA A 66 6.56 -9.87 3.94
N LYS A 67 7.37 -9.63 2.90
CA LYS A 67 8.27 -8.48 2.83
C LYS A 67 7.51 -7.17 2.83
N SER A 68 6.39 -7.07 2.11
CA SER A 68 5.56 -5.86 2.09
C SER A 68 4.93 -5.58 3.46
N THR A 69 4.50 -6.63 4.18
CA THR A 69 3.97 -6.52 5.55
C THR A 69 5.06 -6.08 6.53
N GLN A 70 6.25 -6.67 6.45
CA GLN A 70 7.39 -6.27 7.29
C GLN A 70 7.81 -4.83 6.99
N GLN A 71 7.85 -4.42 5.72
CA GLN A 71 8.18 -3.05 5.32
C GLN A 71 7.18 -2.05 5.89
N ALA A 72 5.89 -2.39 5.91
CA ALA A 72 4.87 -1.55 6.54
C ALA A 72 5.11 -1.38 8.05
N ALA A 73 5.46 -2.47 8.75
CA ALA A 73 5.82 -2.41 10.17
C ALA A 73 7.08 -1.55 10.41
N ASP A 74 8.08 -1.66 9.54
CA ASP A 74 9.32 -0.91 9.62
C ASP A 74 9.10 0.60 9.41
N TYR A 75 8.34 0.98 8.38
CA TYR A 75 7.94 2.37 8.15
C TYR A 75 7.17 2.91 9.35
N LYS A 76 6.20 2.14 9.87
CA LYS A 76 5.45 2.51 11.06
C LYS A 76 6.37 2.78 12.24
N ALA A 77 7.35 1.90 12.48
CA ALA A 77 8.28 2.04 13.59
C ALA A 77 9.12 3.32 13.49
N VAL A 78 9.57 3.70 12.30
CA VAL A 78 10.31 4.95 12.08
C VAL A 78 9.43 6.17 12.33
N PHE A 79 8.22 6.20 11.78
CA PHE A 79 7.28 7.31 11.97
C PHE A 79 6.83 7.43 13.44
N ASP A 80 6.47 6.32 14.10
CA ASP A 80 6.12 6.31 15.53
C ASP A 80 7.28 6.81 16.40
N ALA A 81 8.53 6.45 16.07
CA ALA A 81 9.70 6.91 16.81
C ALA A 81 9.89 8.44 16.71
N CYS A 82 9.62 9.03 15.54
CA CYS A 82 9.67 10.48 15.36
C CYS A 82 8.50 11.17 16.06
N VAL A 83 7.26 10.72 15.82
CA VAL A 83 6.04 11.28 16.46
C VAL A 83 6.13 11.28 17.98
N ALA A 84 6.78 10.27 18.58
CA ALA A 84 6.96 10.17 20.02
C ALA A 84 7.99 11.15 20.63
N VAL A 85 8.73 11.93 19.82
CA VAL A 85 9.75 12.89 20.28
C VAL A 85 9.38 14.29 19.78
N SER A 86 9.05 15.20 20.69
CA SER A 86 8.52 16.53 20.34
C SER A 86 9.42 17.40 19.47
N ARG A 87 10.75 17.20 19.53
CA ARG A 87 11.74 17.88 18.69
C ARG A 87 12.05 17.15 17.38
N CYS A 88 11.42 16.00 17.12
CA CYS A 88 11.46 15.38 15.80
C CYS A 88 10.40 16.03 14.93
N TYR A 89 10.80 16.96 14.07
CA TYR A 89 9.85 17.84 13.39
C TYR A 89 9.31 17.27 12.07
N GLY A 90 9.91 16.19 11.55
CA GLY A 90 9.44 15.59 10.31
C GLY A 90 10.20 14.36 9.84
N VAL A 91 9.55 13.64 8.93
CA VAL A 91 10.11 12.53 8.18
C VAL A 91 9.93 12.82 6.69
N THR A 92 11.02 12.81 5.94
CA THR A 92 11.06 12.90 4.48
C THR A 92 11.49 11.55 3.93
N VAL A 93 10.67 10.99 3.04
CA VAL A 93 10.99 9.75 2.31
C VAL A 93 11.86 10.11 1.10
N TRP A 94 12.90 9.33 0.81
CA TRP A 94 13.78 9.57 -0.33
C TRP A 94 13.20 9.00 -1.62
N GLY A 95 12.29 9.77 -2.20
CA GLY A 95 11.43 9.35 -3.30
C GLY A 95 10.01 9.06 -2.82
N PHE A 96 9.11 8.82 -3.76
CA PHE A 96 7.71 8.48 -3.43
C PHE A 96 7.25 7.19 -4.09
N THR A 97 7.71 6.90 -5.31
CA THR A 97 7.42 5.68 -6.09
C THR A 97 8.67 4.84 -6.28
N ASP A 98 8.48 3.53 -6.34
CA ASP A 98 9.54 2.57 -6.63
C ASP A 98 10.09 2.71 -8.06
N SER A 99 9.32 3.29 -8.99
CA SER A 99 9.72 3.48 -10.40
C SER A 99 10.94 4.40 -10.58
N ASP A 100 11.08 5.40 -9.70
CA ASP A 100 12.13 6.42 -9.76
C ASP A 100 13.12 6.30 -8.58
N SER A 101 13.10 5.18 -7.84
CA SER A 101 13.99 4.98 -6.70
C SER A 101 15.43 4.79 -7.15
N TRP A 102 16.37 5.44 -6.45
CA TRP A 102 17.82 5.27 -6.66
C TRP A 102 18.37 3.90 -6.25
N ILE A 103 17.60 3.12 -5.48
CA ILE A 103 18.07 1.89 -4.84
C ILE A 103 18.52 0.83 -5.84
N PRO A 104 17.79 0.50 -6.92
CA PRO A 104 18.20 -0.54 -7.86
C PRO A 104 19.52 -0.25 -8.57
N ASP A 105 19.84 1.03 -8.80
CA ASP A 105 21.08 1.45 -9.47
C ASP A 105 22.31 1.30 -8.58
N VAL A 106 22.13 1.42 -7.26
CA VAL A 106 23.22 1.38 -6.27
C VAL A 106 23.37 0.02 -5.62
N PHE A 107 22.25 -0.66 -5.35
CA PHE A 107 22.19 -1.92 -4.60
C PHE A 107 21.63 -3.03 -5.48
N SER A 108 22.50 -3.73 -6.21
CA SER A 108 22.11 -4.84 -7.07
C SER A 108 21.26 -5.89 -6.32
N GLY A 109 20.10 -6.24 -6.89
CA GLY A 109 19.16 -7.19 -6.31
C GLY A 109 18.24 -6.63 -5.22
N TYR A 110 18.32 -5.33 -4.92
CA TYR A 110 17.44 -4.64 -3.98
C TYR A 110 16.55 -3.63 -4.69
N GLY A 111 15.39 -3.34 -4.10
CA GLY A 111 14.43 -2.38 -4.63
C GLY A 111 13.19 -2.28 -3.76
N ALA A 112 12.07 -1.90 -4.37
CA ALA A 112 10.76 -1.77 -3.76
C ALA A 112 10.79 -0.99 -2.43
N ALA A 113 11.58 0.09 -2.36
CA ALA A 113 12.01 0.70 -1.10
C ALA A 113 11.10 1.81 -0.59
N THR A 114 10.15 2.30 -1.38
CA THR A 114 9.32 3.48 -1.12
C THR A 114 7.85 3.11 -0.81
N PRO A 115 6.99 4.06 -0.40
CA PRO A 115 5.59 3.78 -0.07
C PRO A 115 4.64 3.53 -1.24
N TYR A 116 5.04 3.81 -2.49
CA TYR A 116 4.24 3.53 -3.70
C TYR A 116 5.00 2.62 -4.66
N ASP A 117 4.28 1.75 -5.35
CA ASP A 117 4.89 0.85 -6.34
C ASP A 117 5.23 1.58 -7.65
N GLU A 118 5.76 0.82 -8.62
CA GLU A 118 6.17 1.32 -9.93
C GLU A 118 5.00 1.82 -10.80
N ASN A 119 3.76 1.49 -10.43
CA ASN A 119 2.53 1.93 -11.09
C ASN A 119 1.84 3.07 -10.32
N TYR A 120 2.53 3.68 -9.36
CA TYR A 120 2.00 4.73 -8.49
C TYR A 120 0.84 4.27 -7.59
N ALA A 121 0.67 2.96 -7.37
CA ALA A 121 -0.30 2.45 -6.42
C ALA A 121 0.27 2.46 -4.99
N PRO A 122 -0.52 2.81 -3.97
CA PRO A 122 -0.06 2.83 -2.59
C PRO A 122 0.21 1.41 -2.08
N LYS A 123 1.38 1.20 -1.50
CA LYS A 123 1.77 -0.06 -0.84
C LYS A 123 1.28 -0.09 0.61
N PRO A 124 1.31 -1.25 1.30
CA PRO A 124 1.01 -1.35 2.73
C PRO A 124 1.77 -0.32 3.61
N ALA A 125 2.99 0.05 3.22
CA ALA A 125 3.79 1.09 3.87
C ALA A 125 3.09 2.46 3.90
N TYR A 126 2.43 2.90 2.82
CA TYR A 126 1.69 4.16 2.78
C TYR A 126 0.64 4.26 3.90
N TYR A 127 -0.16 3.21 4.05
CA TYR A 127 -1.22 3.16 5.05
C TYR A 127 -0.69 3.07 6.48
N ALA A 128 0.42 2.37 6.67
CA ALA A 128 1.11 2.31 7.96
C ALA A 128 1.63 3.69 8.39
N ILE A 129 2.22 4.45 7.45
CA ILE A 129 2.63 5.84 7.64
C ILE A 129 1.43 6.71 8.03
N ALA A 130 0.34 6.64 7.25
CA ALA A 130 -0.87 7.41 7.51
C ALA A 130 -1.44 7.13 8.92
N THR A 131 -1.42 5.87 9.36
CA THR A 131 -1.86 5.47 10.71
C THR A 131 -1.00 6.12 11.80
N SER A 132 0.33 6.14 11.65
CA SER A 132 1.23 6.81 12.60
C SER A 132 0.98 8.31 12.70
N LEU A 133 0.49 8.92 11.62
CA LEU A 133 0.14 10.34 11.55
C LEU A 133 -1.32 10.63 11.97
N GLY A 134 -2.05 9.64 12.51
CA GLY A 134 -3.43 9.79 12.99
C GLY A 134 -4.50 9.68 11.90
N GLY A 135 -4.13 9.27 10.68
CA GLY A 135 -5.05 8.98 9.59
C GLY A 135 -5.81 7.66 9.79
N THR A 136 -7.00 7.56 9.19
CA THR A 136 -7.88 6.38 9.25
C THR A 136 -7.86 5.55 7.96
N SER A 137 -6.93 5.80 7.05
CA SER A 137 -6.82 5.05 5.80
C SER A 137 -6.32 3.63 6.08
N THR A 138 -7.22 2.65 5.98
CA THR A 138 -6.84 1.24 6.04
C THR A 138 -6.33 0.78 4.68
N PRO A 139 -5.26 -0.05 4.62
CA PRO A 139 -4.93 -0.75 3.40
C PRO A 139 -6.15 -1.53 2.90
N PRO A 140 -6.35 -1.72 1.59
CA PRO A 140 -7.10 -2.86 1.10
C PRO A 140 -6.53 -4.09 1.81
N SER A 141 -7.39 -4.88 2.46
CA SER A 141 -7.03 -5.93 3.42
C SER A 141 -5.68 -6.60 3.10
N THR A 142 -4.71 -6.47 4.02
CA THR A 142 -3.38 -7.07 3.98
C THR A 142 -3.45 -8.55 3.57
N GLY A 143 -2.92 -8.87 2.40
CA GLY A 143 -2.79 -10.24 1.92
C GLY A 143 -4.12 -10.82 1.46
N GLY A 144 -4.36 -10.78 0.16
CA GLY A 144 -5.54 -11.39 -0.41
C GLY A 144 -5.83 -10.87 -1.80
N CYS A 145 -6.90 -11.39 -2.36
CA CYS A 145 -7.45 -10.89 -3.59
C CYS A 145 -8.80 -10.24 -3.28
N ALA A 146 -9.09 -9.13 -3.95
CA ALA A 146 -10.33 -8.38 -3.78
C ALA A 146 -11.01 -8.22 -5.13
N ALA A 147 -12.34 -8.32 -5.15
CA ALA A 147 -13.16 -7.99 -6.29
C ALA A 147 -13.83 -6.63 -6.08
N THR A 148 -13.81 -5.77 -7.10
CA THR A 148 -14.53 -4.49 -7.10
C THR A 148 -15.50 -4.45 -8.28
N TYR A 149 -16.70 -3.90 -8.07
CA TYR A 149 -17.75 -3.80 -9.07
C TYR A 149 -17.92 -2.34 -9.50
N GLU A 150 -18.09 -2.11 -10.79
CA GLU A 150 -18.34 -0.79 -11.35
C GLU A 150 -19.39 -0.84 -12.47
N VAL A 151 -20.23 0.19 -12.56
CA VAL A 151 -21.09 0.44 -13.71
C VAL A 151 -20.39 1.46 -14.62
N GLY A 152 -19.84 1.00 -15.75
CA GLY A 152 -19.09 1.87 -16.65
C GLY A 152 -19.98 2.75 -17.54
N SER A 153 -21.12 2.21 -17.99
CA SER A 153 -22.13 2.99 -18.73
C SER A 153 -23.54 2.45 -18.46
N GLN A 154 -24.55 3.31 -18.54
CA GLN A 154 -25.95 2.91 -18.40
C GLN A 154 -26.87 3.72 -19.31
N TRP A 155 -27.99 3.11 -19.69
CA TRP A 155 -29.06 3.69 -20.49
C TRP A 155 -30.43 3.20 -19.97
N ASN A 156 -31.51 3.63 -20.62
CA ASN A 156 -32.89 3.50 -20.12
C ASN A 156 -33.31 2.09 -19.66
N THR A 157 -32.76 1.04 -20.27
CA THR A 157 -33.17 -0.35 -19.99
C THR A 157 -32.00 -1.28 -19.74
N GLY A 158 -30.77 -0.76 -19.73
CA GLY A 158 -29.57 -1.59 -19.60
C GLY A 158 -28.34 -0.83 -19.15
N PHE A 159 -27.29 -1.59 -18.85
CA PHE A 159 -26.00 -1.06 -18.45
C PHE A 159 -24.88 -2.04 -18.80
N THR A 160 -23.67 -1.51 -18.89
CA THR A 160 -22.43 -2.28 -18.92
C THR A 160 -21.75 -2.18 -17.57
N GLY A 161 -21.54 -3.33 -16.93
CA GLY A 161 -20.82 -3.46 -15.68
C GLY A 161 -19.48 -4.16 -15.87
N GLN A 162 -18.55 -3.89 -14.97
CA GLN A 162 -17.27 -4.59 -14.90
C GLN A 162 -16.92 -4.97 -13.47
N VAL A 163 -16.18 -6.06 -13.33
CA VAL A 163 -15.61 -6.49 -12.06
C VAL A 163 -14.11 -6.68 -12.23
N LYS A 164 -13.33 -5.98 -11.41
CA LYS A 164 -11.88 -6.11 -11.34
C LYS A 164 -11.50 -6.96 -10.13
N ILE A 165 -10.67 -7.96 -10.34
CA ILE A 165 -10.06 -8.77 -9.28
C ILE A 165 -8.58 -8.37 -9.22
N ALA A 166 -8.13 -7.91 -8.06
CA ALA A 166 -6.73 -7.55 -7.84
C ALA A 166 -6.20 -8.31 -6.63
N CYS A 167 -4.98 -8.84 -6.76
CA CYS A 167 -4.30 -9.56 -5.71
C CYS A 167 -3.12 -8.75 -5.20
N SER A 168 -3.01 -8.64 -3.88
CA SER A 168 -1.88 -8.03 -3.21
C SER A 168 -1.54 -8.86 -1.99
N GLY A 169 -0.35 -9.44 -2.02
CA GLY A 169 0.15 -10.37 -1.05
C GLY A 169 -0.48 -11.77 -1.10
N ALA A 170 -1.11 -12.13 -2.21
CA ALA A 170 -1.70 -13.45 -2.48
C ALA A 170 -1.73 -13.70 -4.00
N ALA A 171 -1.99 -14.95 -4.40
CA ALA A 171 -2.24 -15.28 -5.79
C ALA A 171 -3.44 -16.22 -5.88
N LEU A 172 -4.13 -16.19 -7.01
CA LEU A 172 -5.21 -17.12 -7.34
C LEU A 172 -4.75 -18.03 -8.48
N SER A 173 -5.09 -19.31 -8.39
CA SER A 173 -5.05 -20.24 -9.54
C SER A 173 -6.36 -20.21 -10.33
N SER A 174 -7.45 -19.82 -9.68
CA SER A 174 -8.80 -19.66 -10.21
C SER A 174 -9.58 -18.68 -9.33
N TRP A 175 -10.66 -18.11 -9.85
CA TRP A 175 -11.51 -17.20 -9.07
C TRP A 175 -12.98 -17.40 -9.35
N LYS A 176 -13.79 -17.14 -8.33
CA LYS A 176 -15.24 -17.07 -8.40
C LYS A 176 -15.71 -15.79 -7.72
N VAL A 177 -16.52 -15.00 -8.41
CA VAL A 177 -17.16 -13.80 -7.85
C VAL A 177 -18.66 -14.02 -7.78
N SER A 178 -19.27 -13.69 -6.65
CA SER A 178 -20.71 -13.78 -6.44
C SER A 178 -21.27 -12.48 -5.86
N TRP A 179 -22.51 -12.16 -6.21
CA TRP A 179 -23.27 -11.05 -5.62
C TRP A 179 -24.77 -11.28 -5.74
N THR A 180 -25.56 -10.47 -5.04
CA THR A 180 -27.02 -10.46 -5.13
C THR A 180 -27.48 -9.07 -5.58
N TYR A 181 -28.26 -9.00 -6.65
CA TYR A 181 -28.87 -7.75 -7.08
C TYR A 181 -29.97 -7.31 -6.12
N GLY A 182 -29.96 -6.03 -5.74
CA GLY A 182 -30.99 -5.45 -4.88
C GLY A 182 -32.29 -5.07 -5.60
N ALA A 183 -32.31 -5.10 -6.94
CA ALA A 183 -33.45 -4.73 -7.77
C ALA A 183 -33.63 -5.68 -8.97
N SER A 184 -34.24 -5.20 -10.05
CA SER A 184 -34.63 -5.99 -11.22
C SER A 184 -33.49 -6.31 -12.19
N GLN A 185 -32.24 -6.11 -11.79
CA GLN A 185 -31.10 -6.28 -12.71
C GLN A 185 -30.95 -7.73 -13.18
N ARG A 186 -30.70 -7.92 -14.48
CA ARG A 186 -30.52 -9.24 -15.13
C ARG A 186 -29.35 -9.20 -16.10
N ILE A 187 -28.36 -10.08 -15.91
CA ILE A 187 -27.26 -10.23 -16.86
C ILE A 187 -27.79 -10.78 -18.18
N THR A 188 -27.40 -10.15 -19.28
CA THR A 188 -27.77 -10.55 -20.65
C THR A 188 -26.61 -11.19 -21.40
N GLN A 189 -25.38 -10.71 -21.18
CA GLN A 189 -24.15 -11.30 -21.73
C GLN A 189 -22.95 -10.96 -20.84
N ALA A 190 -21.93 -11.81 -20.85
CA ALA A 190 -20.67 -11.58 -20.15
C ALA A 190 -19.48 -11.96 -21.05
N TRP A 191 -18.33 -11.34 -20.82
CA TRP A 191 -17.06 -11.66 -21.48
C TRP A 191 -15.95 -11.74 -20.43
N ASN A 192 -14.89 -12.51 -20.73
CA ASN A 192 -13.81 -12.85 -19.79
C ASN A 192 -14.27 -13.56 -18.50
N ALA A 193 -15.53 -14.01 -18.44
CA ALA A 193 -16.11 -14.80 -17.37
C ALA A 193 -17.30 -15.60 -17.89
N THR A 194 -17.63 -16.70 -17.20
CA THR A 194 -18.92 -17.38 -17.36
C THR A 194 -19.80 -17.02 -16.17
N CYS A 195 -20.90 -16.31 -16.42
CA CYS A 195 -21.83 -15.87 -15.37
C CYS A 195 -23.16 -16.63 -15.44
N THR A 196 -23.64 -17.06 -14.28
CA THR A 196 -24.98 -17.63 -14.10
C THR A 196 -25.78 -16.76 -13.13
N GLN A 197 -27.09 -16.66 -13.36
CA GLN A 197 -27.99 -15.91 -12.49
C GLN A 197 -29.24 -16.73 -12.19
N SER A 198 -29.54 -16.90 -10.89
CA SER A 198 -30.77 -17.53 -10.39
C SER A 198 -31.52 -16.52 -9.53
N GLY A 199 -32.67 -16.05 -10.02
CA GLY A 199 -33.36 -14.91 -9.42
C GLY A 199 -32.45 -13.67 -9.36
N ALA A 200 -32.19 -13.19 -8.14
CA ALA A 200 -31.29 -12.05 -7.90
C ALA A 200 -29.81 -12.44 -7.70
N ALA A 201 -29.52 -13.72 -7.44
CA ALA A 201 -28.18 -14.19 -7.13
C ALA A 201 -27.38 -14.44 -8.40
N VAL A 202 -26.18 -13.85 -8.49
CA VAL A 202 -25.24 -14.00 -9.60
C VAL A 202 -23.98 -14.70 -9.13
N THR A 203 -23.44 -15.57 -9.97
CA THR A 203 -22.11 -16.16 -9.82
C THR A 203 -21.38 -16.13 -11.14
N CYS A 204 -20.16 -15.58 -11.14
CA CYS A 204 -19.27 -15.55 -12.29
C CYS A 204 -17.97 -16.27 -11.95
N VAL A 205 -17.49 -17.11 -12.87
CA VAL A 205 -16.21 -17.84 -12.74
C VAL A 205 -15.28 -17.48 -13.89
N ASN A 206 -13.98 -17.68 -13.67
CA ASN A 206 -12.96 -17.37 -14.65
C ASN A 206 -13.15 -18.10 -15.99
N ALA A 207 -12.73 -17.44 -17.08
CA ALA A 207 -12.49 -18.11 -18.35
C ALA A 207 -11.23 -18.99 -18.24
N SER A 208 -11.04 -19.89 -19.21
CA SER A 208 -9.91 -20.83 -19.21
C SER A 208 -8.53 -20.17 -19.20
N TYR A 209 -8.43 -18.93 -19.67
CA TYR A 209 -7.16 -18.21 -19.85
C TYR A 209 -6.86 -17.14 -18.80
N ASN A 210 -7.81 -16.83 -17.89
CA ASN A 210 -7.64 -15.71 -16.94
C ASN A 210 -7.92 -16.11 -15.48
N GLY A 211 -7.90 -17.41 -15.15
CA GLY A 211 -8.08 -17.88 -13.77
C GLY A 211 -6.92 -17.53 -12.85
N THR A 212 -5.70 -17.50 -13.39
CA THR A 212 -4.52 -17.18 -12.59
C THR A 212 -4.38 -15.67 -12.42
N VAL A 213 -4.26 -15.23 -11.17
CA VAL A 213 -3.96 -13.84 -10.81
C VAL A 213 -2.73 -13.88 -9.90
N PRO A 214 -1.54 -13.50 -10.40
CA PRO A 214 -0.34 -13.51 -9.57
C PRO A 214 -0.42 -12.44 -8.47
N ASP A 215 0.49 -12.51 -7.51
CA ASP A 215 0.70 -11.41 -6.56
C ASP A 215 1.07 -10.12 -7.31
N GLY A 216 0.47 -9.00 -6.91
CA GLY A 216 0.50 -7.72 -7.62
C GLY A 216 -0.30 -7.71 -8.94
N GLY A 217 -0.90 -8.83 -9.32
CA GLY A 217 -1.65 -9.00 -10.56
C GLY A 217 -3.10 -8.53 -10.46
N SER A 218 -3.71 -8.32 -11.62
CA SER A 218 -5.16 -8.11 -11.71
C SER A 218 -5.76 -8.66 -13.00
N VAL A 219 -7.04 -9.01 -12.94
CA VAL A 219 -7.86 -9.42 -14.09
C VAL A 219 -9.21 -8.72 -14.01
N THR A 220 -9.82 -8.47 -15.16
CA THR A 220 -11.13 -7.81 -15.25
C THR A 220 -12.04 -8.61 -16.18
N PHE A 221 -13.28 -8.78 -15.76
CA PHE A 221 -14.36 -9.26 -16.62
C PHE A 221 -15.47 -8.22 -16.70
N GLY A 222 -16.26 -8.30 -17.77
CA GLY A 222 -17.37 -7.38 -18.01
C GLY A 222 -18.63 -8.09 -18.43
N PHE A 223 -19.74 -7.39 -18.34
CA PHE A 223 -21.05 -7.90 -18.72
C PHE A 223 -21.99 -6.76 -19.12
N ASN A 224 -22.99 -7.09 -19.93
CA ASN A 224 -24.17 -6.26 -20.07
C ASN A 224 -25.31 -6.86 -19.26
N ALA A 225 -26.16 -5.98 -18.73
CA ALA A 225 -27.33 -6.35 -17.97
C ALA A 225 -28.49 -5.40 -18.26
N SER A 226 -29.72 -5.90 -18.17
CA SER A 226 -30.94 -5.09 -18.18
C SER A 226 -31.35 -4.69 -16.77
N TRP A 227 -32.10 -3.60 -16.63
CA TRP A 227 -32.71 -3.17 -15.37
C TRP A 227 -34.01 -2.39 -15.62
N SER A 228 -34.81 -2.22 -14.57
CA SER A 228 -36.00 -1.36 -14.57
C SER A 228 -36.18 -0.67 -13.22
N GLY A 229 -36.59 0.60 -13.22
CA GLY A 229 -36.85 1.37 -12.00
C GLY A 229 -35.58 1.88 -11.33
N SER A 230 -34.72 1.00 -10.80
CA SER A 230 -33.46 1.37 -10.16
C SER A 230 -32.32 0.38 -10.45
N ASN A 231 -31.08 0.88 -10.40
CA ASN A 231 -29.87 0.10 -10.62
C ASN A 231 -28.85 0.29 -9.47
N PRO A 232 -29.14 -0.19 -8.25
CA PRO A 232 -28.20 -0.11 -7.13
C PRO A 232 -26.96 -0.99 -7.38
N VAL A 233 -25.77 -0.47 -7.05
CA VAL A 233 -24.51 -1.22 -7.12
C VAL A 233 -24.48 -2.28 -6.01
N PRO A 234 -24.30 -3.58 -6.34
CA PRO A 234 -24.23 -4.64 -5.35
C PRO A 234 -22.84 -4.73 -4.71
N THR A 235 -22.78 -5.31 -3.51
CA THR A 235 -21.51 -5.77 -2.93
C THR A 235 -21.13 -7.11 -3.55
N VAL A 236 -19.87 -7.23 -3.98
CA VAL A 236 -19.32 -8.48 -4.53
C VAL A 236 -18.50 -9.23 -3.48
N THR A 237 -18.54 -10.55 -3.56
CA THR A 237 -17.72 -11.47 -2.75
C THR A 237 -16.83 -12.28 -3.68
N LEU A 238 -15.52 -12.29 -3.40
CA LEU A 238 -14.56 -13.18 -4.05
C LEU A 238 -14.44 -14.48 -3.23
N GLY A 239 -14.40 -15.62 -3.90
CA GLY A 239 -14.13 -16.93 -3.31
C GLY A 239 -13.52 -17.91 -4.29
#